data_AF-A0A6V7JB74-F1
#
_entry.id   AF-A0A6V7JB74-F1
#
_cell.length_a   1.000
_cell.length_b   1.000
_cell.length_c   1.000
_cell.angle_alpha   90.00
_cell.angle_beta   90.00
_cell.angle_gamma   90.00
#
_symmetry.space_group_name_H-M   'P 1'
#
loop_
_entity.id
_entity.type
_entity.pdbx_description
1 polymer ?
#
loop_
_entity_poly.entity_id
_entity_poly.type
_entity_poly.pdbx_seq_one_letter_code
_entity_poly.pdbx_strand_id
1 'polypeptide(L)'
;MDANDRLKNWEDLDISREEIEDLTKCLKQEEFRKLLIEYAEEVTNPDNRKLYEKELSQLERERGVDVTFVNPEPGYVIKTTCNGVIKCFINISKSDNVAKPTSQPSHEAGARGLQWSIPFTLAPPRDDVDKKKQLCKVFDVVFHPDTVYLAEKNERFRGILEDTAFDGVEEHFK
;
A
#
# COMPACT_ATOMS: atom_id res chain seq x y z
N MET A 1 -4.37 -8.68 9.44
CA MET A 1 -4.03 -8.43 10.86
C MET A 1 -4.49 -7.04 11.20
N ASP A 2 -5.34 -6.91 12.21
CA ASP A 2 -5.92 -5.63 12.65
C ASP A 2 -4.97 -4.90 13.62
N ALA A 3 -5.15 -3.61 13.86
CA ALA A 3 -4.31 -2.86 14.83
C ALA A 3 -4.34 -3.47 16.24
N ASN A 4 -5.46 -4.10 16.61
CA ASN A 4 -5.59 -4.88 17.84
C ASN A 4 -4.78 -6.19 17.81
N ASP A 5 -4.60 -6.82 16.65
CA ASP A 5 -3.67 -7.96 16.49
C ASP A 5 -2.22 -7.50 16.59
N ARG A 6 -1.89 -6.31 16.09
CA ARG A 6 -0.52 -5.76 16.23
C ARG A 6 -0.22 -5.31 17.66
N LEU A 7 -1.18 -4.73 18.39
CA LEU A 7 -0.98 -4.43 19.82
C LEU A 7 -0.83 -5.73 20.63
N LYS A 8 -1.62 -6.76 20.32
CA LYS A 8 -1.39 -8.13 20.80
C LYS A 8 0.00 -8.64 20.44
N ASN A 9 0.49 -8.44 19.22
CA ASN A 9 1.86 -8.84 18.83
C ASN A 9 2.96 -8.14 19.66
N TRP A 10 2.71 -6.97 20.25
CA TRP A 10 3.67 -6.32 21.16
C TRP A 10 3.57 -6.86 22.58
N GLU A 11 2.39 -7.32 23.01
CA GLU A 11 2.20 -8.09 24.24
C GLU A 11 2.69 -9.54 24.09
N ASP A 12 2.69 -10.09 22.87
CA ASP A 12 3.18 -11.43 22.47
C ASP A 12 4.65 -11.42 22.00
N LEU A 13 5.32 -10.26 22.05
CA LEU A 13 6.75 -10.16 21.83
C LEU A 13 7.45 -10.76 23.06
N ASP A 14 7.68 -12.08 23.01
CA ASP A 14 8.42 -12.83 24.02
C ASP A 14 9.91 -12.47 23.93
N ILE A 15 10.23 -11.25 24.36
CA ILE A 15 11.61 -10.76 24.47
C ILE A 15 12.07 -11.04 25.89
N SER A 16 13.03 -11.94 26.01
CA SER A 16 13.66 -12.22 27.28
C SER A 16 14.41 -10.98 27.80
N ARG A 17 14.57 -10.92 29.12
CA ARG A 17 15.35 -9.86 29.76
C ARG A 17 16.81 -9.84 29.26
N GLU A 18 17.37 -11.01 28.98
CA GLU A 18 18.72 -11.16 28.42
C GLU A 18 18.82 -10.53 27.02
N GLU A 19 17.85 -10.76 26.14
CA GLU A 19 17.83 -10.14 24.81
C GLU A 19 17.75 -8.61 24.87
N ILE A 20 16.96 -8.04 25.79
CA ILE A 20 16.90 -6.59 25.98
C ILE A 20 18.25 -6.05 26.48
N GLU A 21 18.86 -6.74 27.44
CA GLU A 21 20.17 -6.35 28.00
C GLU A 21 21.27 -6.42 26.93
N ASP A 22 21.27 -7.47 26.11
CA ASP A 22 22.20 -7.64 24.98
C ASP A 22 21.97 -6.60 23.89
N LEU A 23 20.73 -6.37 23.46
CA LEU A 23 20.40 -5.34 22.47
C LEU A 23 20.83 -3.95 22.97
N THR A 24 20.57 -3.66 24.25
CA THR A 24 20.99 -2.41 24.90
C THR A 24 22.51 -2.27 24.93
N LYS A 25 23.23 -3.36 25.19
CA LYS A 25 24.70 -3.38 25.20
C LYS A 25 25.27 -3.17 23.80
N CYS A 26 24.75 -3.84 22.79
CA CYS A 26 25.14 -3.65 21.39
C CYS A 26 24.87 -2.22 20.92
N LEU A 27 23.70 -1.67 21.24
CA LEU A 27 23.34 -0.28 20.94
C LEU A 27 24.18 0.75 21.71
N LYS A 28 25.02 0.38 22.68
CA LYS A 28 26.00 1.30 23.31
C LYS A 28 27.35 1.31 22.58
N GLN A 29 27.64 0.30 21.75
CA GLN A 29 28.88 0.19 21.01
C GLN A 29 28.82 1.07 19.76
N GLU A 30 29.83 1.94 19.59
CA GLU A 30 29.88 2.89 18.46
C GLU A 30 30.00 2.17 17.12
N GLU A 31 30.85 1.13 17.04
CA GLU A 31 31.01 0.29 15.84
C GLU A 31 29.69 -0.36 15.41
N PHE A 32 28.92 -0.89 16.35
CA PHE A 32 27.61 -1.49 16.05
C PHE A 32 26.63 -0.44 15.51
N ARG A 33 26.57 0.75 16.13
CA ARG A 33 25.72 1.85 15.65
C ARG A 33 26.12 2.28 14.25
N LYS A 34 27.42 2.40 13.99
CA LYS A 34 27.93 2.79 12.68
C LYS A 34 27.53 1.76 11.62
N LEU A 35 27.74 0.48 11.88
CA LEU A 35 27.32 -0.60 10.98
C LEU A 35 25.79 -0.61 10.77
N LEU A 36 25.02 -0.40 11.84
CA LEU A 36 23.55 -0.33 11.77
C LEU A 36 23.08 0.86 10.92
N ILE A 37 23.73 2.01 11.04
CA ILE A 37 23.47 3.20 10.23
C ILE A 37 23.84 2.95 8.77
N GLU A 38 25.04 2.42 8.51
CA GLU A 38 25.50 2.07 7.16
C GLU A 38 24.52 1.11 6.48
N TYR A 39 24.07 0.07 7.19
CA TYR A 39 23.04 -0.84 6.71
C TYR A 39 21.72 -0.14 6.42
N ALA A 40 21.25 0.71 7.33
CA ALA A 40 20.00 1.46 7.13
C ALA A 40 20.08 2.40 5.91
N GLU A 41 21.22 3.07 5.72
CA GLU A 41 21.50 3.90 4.55
C GLU A 41 21.57 3.06 3.27
N GLU A 42 22.20 1.90 3.31
CA GLU A 42 22.32 0.99 2.17
C GLU A 42 20.95 0.47 1.72
N VAL A 43 20.09 0.08 2.66
CA VAL A 43 18.74 -0.44 2.39
C VAL A 43 17.78 0.66 1.93
N THR A 44 17.96 1.90 2.40
CA THR A 44 17.11 3.03 2.01
C THR A 44 17.57 3.73 0.74
N ASN A 45 18.78 3.44 0.25
CA ASN A 45 19.31 4.01 -0.98
C ASN A 45 18.50 3.51 -2.20
N PRO A 46 17.91 4.42 -3.01
CA PRO A 46 17.10 4.05 -4.15
C PRO A 46 17.86 3.28 -5.24
N ASP A 47 19.17 3.48 -5.39
CA ASP A 47 19.96 2.78 -6.40
C ASP A 47 20.25 1.33 -5.99
N ASN A 48 20.53 1.10 -4.70
CA ASN A 48 20.69 -0.24 -4.16
C ASN A 48 19.39 -1.03 -4.20
N ARG A 49 18.27 -0.38 -3.88
CA ARG A 49 16.94 -0.99 -3.99
C ARG A 49 16.64 -1.45 -5.43
N LYS A 50 16.96 -0.63 -6.44
CA LYS A 50 16.79 -1.01 -7.85
C LYS A 50 17.67 -2.20 -8.24
N LEU A 51 18.92 -2.23 -7.77
CA LEU A 51 19.82 -3.35 -8.01
C LEU A 51 19.26 -4.64 -7.40
N TYR A 52 18.84 -4.56 -6.14
CA TYR A 52 18.22 -5.68 -5.42
C TYR A 52 16.94 -6.18 -6.13
N GLU A 53 16.03 -5.28 -6.52
CA GLU A 53 14.82 -5.63 -7.27
C GLU A 53 15.14 -6.34 -8.59
N LYS A 54 16.19 -5.89 -9.29
CA LYS A 54 16.67 -6.52 -10.54
C LYS A 54 17.22 -7.92 -10.30
N GLU A 55 18.05 -8.09 -9.28
CA GLU A 55 18.63 -9.39 -8.91
C GLU A 55 17.55 -10.39 -8.48
N LEU A 56 16.59 -9.95 -7.66
CA LEU A 56 15.49 -10.80 -7.23
C LEU A 56 14.60 -11.20 -8.41
N SER A 57 14.28 -10.26 -9.30
CA SER A 57 13.51 -10.56 -10.52
C SER A 57 14.22 -11.58 -11.41
N GLN A 58 15.55 -11.51 -11.50
CA GLN A 58 16.34 -12.48 -12.26
C GLN A 58 16.32 -13.87 -11.60
N LEU A 59 16.53 -13.95 -10.28
CA LEU A 59 16.51 -15.21 -9.54
C LEU A 59 15.15 -15.92 -9.62
N GLU A 60 14.04 -15.18 -9.50
CA GLU A 60 12.70 -15.75 -9.64
C GLU A 60 12.42 -16.17 -11.09
N ARG A 61 12.93 -15.42 -12.09
CA ARG A 61 12.84 -15.81 -13.49
C ARG A 61 13.60 -17.11 -13.78
N GLU A 62 14.76 -17.32 -13.16
CA GLU A 62 15.50 -18.59 -13.24
C GLU A 62 14.71 -19.76 -12.63
N ARG A 63 13.81 -19.49 -11.68
CA ARG A 63 12.84 -20.44 -11.13
C ARG A 63 11.57 -20.57 -11.96
N GLY A 64 11.45 -19.83 -13.06
CA GLY A 64 10.30 -19.83 -13.96
C GLY A 64 9.16 -18.91 -13.55
N VAL A 65 9.37 -18.00 -12.60
CA VAL A 65 8.38 -17.03 -12.11
C VAL A 65 8.75 -15.63 -12.60
N ASP A 66 7.86 -14.96 -13.34
CA ASP A 66 8.07 -13.55 -13.73
C ASP A 66 7.47 -12.63 -12.67
N VAL A 67 8.35 -11.92 -11.95
CA VAL A 67 7.98 -10.99 -10.88
C VAL A 67 8.07 -9.57 -11.39
N THR A 68 7.01 -8.79 -11.15
CA THR A 68 6.99 -7.35 -11.43
C THR A 68 6.81 -6.60 -10.12
N PHE A 69 7.79 -5.78 -9.78
CA PHE A 69 7.69 -4.87 -8.65
C PHE A 69 6.81 -3.67 -9.02
N VAL A 70 5.78 -3.42 -8.22
CA VAL A 70 4.91 -2.26 -8.37
C VAL A 70 5.36 -1.22 -7.34
N ASN A 71 5.89 -0.10 -7.83
CA ASN A 71 6.29 1.05 -7.03
C ASN A 71 5.32 2.21 -7.35
N PRO A 72 4.17 2.33 -6.65
CA PRO A 72 3.14 3.30 -7.01
C PRO A 72 3.59 4.73 -6.73
N GLU A 73 3.25 5.65 -7.64
CA GLU A 73 3.35 7.08 -7.37
C GLU A 73 2.11 7.56 -6.59
N PRO A 74 2.24 8.51 -5.66
CA PRO A 74 1.09 9.07 -4.95
C PRO A 74 0.12 9.81 -5.87
N GLY A 75 -1.19 9.68 -5.61
CA GLY A 75 -2.25 10.48 -6.20
C GLY A 75 -2.93 11.36 -5.15
N TYR A 76 -4.02 10.85 -4.56
CA TYR A 76 -4.76 11.55 -3.49
C TYR A 76 -5.27 10.58 -2.43
N VAL A 77 -5.80 11.10 -1.33
CA VAL A 77 -6.24 10.29 -0.19
C VAL A 77 -7.71 10.53 0.09
N ILE A 78 -8.46 9.44 0.24
CA ILE A 78 -9.85 9.45 0.71
C ILE A 78 -9.82 9.16 2.21
N LYS A 79 -10.51 9.98 2.99
CA LYS A 79 -10.63 9.79 4.44
C LYS A 79 -12.05 9.34 4.77
N THR A 80 -12.16 8.21 5.44
CA THR A 80 -13.43 7.61 5.84
C THR A 80 -13.29 6.92 7.22
N THR A 81 -14.20 6.01 7.56
CA THR A 81 -14.17 5.21 8.78
C THR A 81 -14.42 3.73 8.47
N CYS A 82 -13.62 2.84 9.04
CA CYS A 82 -13.90 1.40 9.06
C CYS A 82 -14.98 1.12 10.12
N ASN A 83 -16.08 0.48 9.70
CA ASN A 83 -17.19 0.06 10.57
C ASN A 83 -17.76 1.17 11.47
N GLY A 84 -17.61 2.44 11.07
CA GLY A 84 -18.06 3.61 11.84
C GLY A 84 -17.25 3.93 13.11
N VAL A 85 -16.16 3.21 13.38
CA VAL A 85 -15.40 3.32 14.64
C VAL A 85 -13.97 3.81 14.42
N ILE A 86 -13.22 3.13 13.55
CA ILE A 86 -11.78 3.40 13.36
C ILE A 86 -11.61 4.29 12.13
N LYS A 87 -10.77 5.33 12.22
CA LYS A 87 -10.46 6.17 11.05
C LYS A 87 -9.78 5.34 9.98
N CYS A 88 -10.17 5.58 8.74
CA CYS A 88 -9.66 4.89 7.56
C CYS A 88 -9.14 5.91 6.55
N PHE A 89 -7.99 5.61 5.95
CA PHE A 89 -7.43 6.34 4.83
C PHE A 89 -7.24 5.39 3.66
N ILE A 90 -7.74 5.78 2.50
CA ILE A 90 -7.53 5.03 1.26
C ILE A 90 -6.66 5.91 0.36
N ASN A 91 -5.42 5.49 0.14
CA ASN A 91 -4.50 6.14 -0.76
C ASN A 91 -4.78 5.67 -2.18
N ILE A 92 -5.20 6.60 -3.03
CA ILE A 92 -5.34 6.40 -4.46
C ILE A 92 -3.97 6.70 -5.08
N SER A 93 -3.29 5.64 -5.52
CA SER A 93 -1.95 5.69 -6.10
C SER A 93 -1.99 5.27 -7.57
N LYS A 94 -0.91 5.56 -8.30
CA LYS A 94 -0.82 5.31 -9.75
C LYS A 94 0.40 4.46 -10.13
N SER A 95 0.23 3.53 -11.06
CA SER A 95 1.32 2.74 -11.64
C SER A 95 0.97 2.26 -13.04
N ASP A 96 1.91 2.36 -13.98
CA ASP A 96 1.77 1.84 -15.35
C ASP A 96 1.72 0.31 -15.42
N ASN A 97 1.99 -0.39 -14.31
CA ASN A 97 1.85 -1.84 -14.21
C ASN A 97 0.38 -2.29 -14.10
N VAL A 98 -0.54 -1.38 -13.77
CA VAL A 98 -1.98 -1.65 -13.71
C VAL A 98 -2.60 -1.41 -15.09
N ALA A 99 -3.54 -2.24 -15.52
CA ALA A 99 -4.16 -2.08 -16.84
C ALA A 99 -4.96 -0.76 -16.96
N LYS A 100 -4.96 -0.17 -18.16
CA LYS A 100 -5.69 1.05 -18.48
C LYS A 100 -7.21 0.88 -18.30
N PRO A 101 -7.95 1.95 -17.94
CA PRO A 101 -9.39 1.90 -17.89
C PRO A 101 -9.95 1.76 -19.31
N THR A 102 -11.00 0.97 -19.46
CA THR A 102 -11.72 0.84 -20.74
C THR A 102 -13.18 1.18 -20.56
N SER A 103 -13.83 1.65 -21.62
CA SER A 103 -15.27 1.92 -21.61
C SER A 103 -15.95 1.33 -22.83
N GLN A 104 -17.21 0.94 -22.64
CA GLN A 104 -18.10 0.52 -23.71
C GLN A 104 -19.42 1.29 -23.61
N PRO A 105 -20.04 1.66 -24.75
CA PRO A 105 -21.37 2.28 -24.73
C PRO A 105 -22.38 1.35 -24.05
N SER A 106 -23.14 1.87 -23.09
CA SER A 106 -24.23 1.14 -22.45
C SER A 106 -25.57 1.83 -22.68
N HIS A 107 -26.63 1.03 -22.77
CA HIS A 107 -28.02 1.48 -22.82
C HIS A 107 -28.79 0.72 -21.75
N GLU A 108 -28.75 1.22 -20.52
CA GLU A 108 -29.46 0.65 -19.39
C GLU A 108 -30.60 1.58 -18.99
N ALA A 109 -31.77 0.99 -18.66
CA ALA A 109 -32.96 1.70 -18.20
C ALA A 109 -33.39 2.91 -19.07
N GLY A 110 -33.15 2.85 -20.38
CA GLY A 110 -33.50 3.92 -21.32
C GLY A 110 -32.55 5.13 -21.33
N ALA A 111 -31.49 5.10 -20.51
CA ALA A 111 -30.44 6.12 -20.51
C ALA A 111 -29.21 5.65 -21.27
N ARG A 112 -28.63 6.53 -22.10
CA ARG A 112 -27.36 6.28 -22.77
C ARG A 112 -26.21 6.63 -21.84
N GLY A 113 -25.32 5.67 -21.62
CA GLY A 113 -24.18 5.80 -20.71
C GLY A 113 -22.89 5.18 -21.26
N LEU A 114 -21.87 5.19 -20.41
CA LEU A 114 -20.65 4.43 -20.60
C LEU A 114 -20.53 3.45 -19.44
N GLN A 115 -20.35 2.17 -19.75
CA GLN A 115 -19.94 1.17 -18.78
C GLN A 115 -18.42 1.17 -18.73
N TRP A 116 -17.86 1.35 -17.53
CA TRP A 116 -16.42 1.41 -17.30
C TRP A 116 -15.91 0.10 -16.70
N SER A 117 -14.76 -0.34 -17.20
CA SER A 117 -13.92 -1.34 -16.54
C SER A 117 -12.68 -0.63 -16.01
N ILE A 118 -12.52 -0.62 -14.69
CA ILE A 118 -11.44 0.09 -14.00
C ILE A 118 -10.56 -0.92 -13.24
N PRO A 119 -9.47 -1.40 -13.85
CA PRO A 119 -8.53 -2.29 -13.18
C PRO A 119 -7.80 -1.60 -12.03
N PHE A 120 -7.58 -2.33 -10.94
CA PHE A 120 -6.81 -1.87 -9.79
C PHE A 120 -6.04 -3.02 -9.12
N THR A 121 -5.05 -2.66 -8.32
CA THR A 121 -4.33 -3.57 -7.43
C THR A 121 -4.40 -3.04 -6.00
N LEU A 122 -4.59 -3.94 -5.03
CA LEU A 122 -4.61 -3.62 -3.61
C LEU A 122 -3.30 -4.02 -2.94
N ALA A 123 -2.71 -3.12 -2.16
CA ALA A 123 -1.70 -3.51 -1.19
C ALA A 123 -2.37 -4.08 0.07
N PRO A 124 -1.70 -4.97 0.83
CA PRO A 124 -2.18 -5.39 2.14
C PRO A 124 -2.42 -4.17 3.05
N PRO A 125 -3.53 -4.14 3.81
CA PRO A 125 -3.82 -3.03 4.70
C PRO A 125 -2.76 -2.92 5.78
N ARG A 126 -2.49 -1.68 6.19
CA ARG A 126 -1.58 -1.38 7.31
C ARG A 126 -2.26 -0.51 8.34
N ASP A 127 -1.83 -0.69 9.59
CA ASP A 127 -2.20 0.22 10.66
C ASP A 127 -1.21 1.38 10.73
N ASP A 128 -1.71 2.55 11.07
CA ASP A 128 -0.94 3.78 11.23
C ASP A 128 -1.54 4.63 12.36
N VAL A 129 -0.94 5.78 12.63
CA VAL A 129 -1.43 6.77 13.59
C VAL A 129 -1.75 8.08 12.92
N ASP A 130 -2.89 8.66 13.28
CA ASP A 130 -3.28 9.97 12.78
C ASP A 130 -2.50 11.11 13.48
N LYS A 131 -2.80 12.35 13.08
CA LYS A 131 -2.17 13.55 13.67
C LYS A 131 -2.36 13.70 15.19
N LYS A 132 -3.36 13.03 15.78
CA LYS A 132 -3.65 13.00 17.22
C LYS A 132 -3.10 11.73 17.89
N LYS A 133 -2.23 10.98 17.21
CA LYS A 133 -1.67 9.71 17.68
C LYS A 133 -2.75 8.65 17.96
N GLN A 134 -3.89 8.75 17.29
CA GLN A 134 -4.96 7.75 17.36
C GLN A 134 -4.80 6.75 16.23
N LEU A 135 -5.05 5.47 16.52
CA LEU A 135 -4.95 4.40 15.54
C LEU A 135 -5.90 4.65 14.35
N CYS A 136 -5.39 4.40 13.15
CA CYS A 136 -6.14 4.40 11.91
C CYS A 136 -5.68 3.25 11.01
N LYS A 137 -6.54 2.89 10.06
CA LYS A 137 -6.24 1.91 9.03
C LYS A 137 -5.95 2.60 7.71
N VAL A 138 -4.95 2.13 6.98
CA VAL A 138 -4.54 2.67 5.69
C VAL A 138 -4.59 1.56 4.65
N PHE A 139 -5.27 1.84 3.55
CA PHE A 139 -5.36 1.01 2.36
C PHE A 139 -4.68 1.73 1.20
N ASP A 140 -3.91 1.02 0.38
CA ASP A 140 -3.44 1.57 -0.90
C ASP A 140 -4.15 0.86 -2.03
N VAL A 141 -4.81 1.65 -2.88
CA VAL A 141 -5.45 1.20 -4.11
C VAL A 141 -4.70 1.83 -5.27
N VAL A 142 -4.11 0.97 -6.10
CA VAL A 142 -3.26 1.39 -7.21
C VAL A 142 -4.03 1.25 -8.51
N PHE A 143 -4.16 2.35 -9.24
CA PHE A 143 -4.78 2.41 -10.55
C PHE A 143 -3.75 2.74 -11.63
N HIS A 144 -4.11 2.59 -12.90
CA HIS A 144 -3.31 3.16 -13.98
C HIS A 144 -3.36 4.71 -13.95
N PRO A 145 -2.27 5.43 -14.29
CA PRO A 145 -2.26 6.91 -14.32
C PRO A 145 -3.41 7.55 -15.11
N ASP A 146 -3.75 7.00 -16.29
CA ASP A 146 -4.92 7.45 -17.09
C ASP A 146 -6.24 7.42 -16.29
N THR A 147 -6.45 6.44 -15.41
CA THR A 147 -7.63 6.36 -14.54
C THR A 147 -7.69 7.55 -13.58
N VAL A 148 -6.57 7.83 -12.92
CA VAL A 148 -6.46 8.95 -11.97
C VAL A 148 -6.63 10.28 -12.70
N TYR A 149 -6.03 10.44 -13.88
CA TYR A 149 -6.19 11.62 -14.72
C TYR A 149 -7.65 11.85 -15.15
N LEU A 150 -8.38 10.78 -15.53
CA LEU A 150 -9.80 10.90 -15.87
C LEU A 150 -10.63 11.36 -14.66
N ALA A 151 -10.33 10.86 -13.46
CA ALA A 151 -11.00 11.28 -12.23
C ALA A 151 -10.73 12.74 -11.87
N GLU A 152 -9.51 13.26 -12.12
CA GLU A 152 -9.20 14.68 -11.94
C GLU A 152 -9.98 15.61 -12.88
N LYS A 153 -10.40 15.12 -14.05
CA LYS A 153 -11.09 15.92 -15.07
C LYS A 153 -12.61 15.73 -15.08
N ASN A 154 -13.12 14.68 -14.46
CA ASN A 154 -14.53 14.32 -14.51
C ASN A 154 -15.02 13.83 -13.14
N GLU A 155 -15.73 14.70 -12.43
CA GLU A 155 -16.30 14.41 -11.10
C GLU A 155 -17.21 13.18 -11.07
N ARG A 156 -17.95 12.89 -12.15
CA ARG A 156 -18.78 11.67 -12.20
C ARG A 156 -17.91 10.42 -12.29
N PHE A 157 -16.84 10.48 -13.08
CA PHE A 157 -15.88 9.38 -13.17
C PHE A 157 -15.09 9.24 -11.87
N ARG A 158 -14.78 10.34 -11.19
CA ARG A 158 -14.18 10.32 -9.85
C ARG A 158 -15.05 9.54 -8.87
N GLY A 159 -16.37 9.79 -8.85
CA GLY A 159 -17.30 9.00 -8.04
C GLY A 159 -17.19 7.50 -8.34
N ILE A 160 -17.22 7.11 -9.61
CA ILE A 160 -17.07 5.70 -10.02
C ILE A 160 -15.73 5.11 -9.53
N LEU A 161 -14.64 5.86 -9.64
CA LEU A 161 -13.32 5.43 -9.16
C LEU A 161 -13.32 5.24 -7.63
N GLU A 162 -13.84 6.21 -6.88
CA GLU A 162 -13.91 6.15 -5.41
C GLU A 162 -14.80 4.98 -4.95
N ASP A 163 -15.95 4.77 -5.59
CA ASP A 163 -16.83 3.61 -5.35
C ASP A 163 -16.11 2.29 -5.65
N THR A 164 -15.42 2.20 -6.79
CA THR A 164 -14.61 1.01 -7.14
C THR A 164 -13.52 0.74 -6.10
N ALA A 165 -12.89 1.79 -5.56
CA ALA A 165 -11.87 1.65 -4.53
C ALA A 165 -12.46 1.15 -3.20
N PHE A 166 -13.65 1.64 -2.82
CA PHE A 166 -14.36 1.16 -1.65
C PHE A 166 -14.76 -0.30 -1.81
N ASP A 167 -15.42 -0.65 -2.92
CA ASP A 167 -15.87 -2.02 -3.22
C ASP A 167 -14.69 -2.98 -3.20
N GLY A 168 -13.57 -2.62 -3.83
CA GLY A 168 -12.35 -3.43 -3.82
C GLY A 168 -11.81 -3.68 -2.41
N VAL A 169 -11.72 -2.62 -1.59
CA VAL A 169 -11.25 -2.74 -0.20
C VAL A 169 -12.21 -3.60 0.63
N GLU A 170 -13.52 -3.42 0.48
CA GLU A 170 -14.53 -4.18 1.23
C GLU A 170 -14.54 -5.65 0.83
N GLU A 171 -14.48 -5.97 -0.47
CA GLU A 171 -14.52 -7.36 -0.94
C GLU A 171 -13.29 -8.16 -0.48
N HIS A 172 -12.11 -7.53 -0.41
CA HIS A 172 -10.85 -8.24 -0.15
C HIS A 172 -10.43 -8.27 1.33
N PHE A 173 -10.93 -7.35 2.17
CA PHE A 173 -10.43 -7.18 3.54
C PHE A 173 -11.49 -7.08 4.64
N LYS A 174 -12.78 -7.20 4.30
CA LYS A 174 -13.89 -7.13 5.25
C LYS A 174 -14.24 -8.50 5.84
#